data_AF-A0A6G1RYR6-F1
#
_entry.id   AF-A0A6G1RYR6-F1
#
_cell.length_a   1.000
_cell.length_b   1.000
_cell.length_c   1.000
_cell.angle_alpha   90.00
_cell.angle_beta   90.00
_cell.angle_gamma   90.00
#
_symmetry.space_group_name_H-M   'P 1'
#
loop_
_entity.id
_entity.type
_entity.pdbx_description
1 polymer ?
#
loop_
_entity_poly.entity_id
_entity_poly.type
_entity_poly.pdbx_seq_one_letter_code
_entity_poly.pdbx_strand_id
1 'polypeptide(L)'
;VDRVTAADGHYDVLFIGTDVGTVLKVVSVPTESWHRMEPLLLEELQVFQDASPITSLQLSSKRQQLYAGSATALAQLPLHRCGAYGKACAECCLARDPYCAWDGTACTRYVPNTKRRFRRQDVRNGDPNVLCSEDPRRGSVPQKQLYGVEGSTAFLECVPKSLQARILWAYQRTPEDSQREVQAD
;
A
#
# COMPACT_ATOMS: atom_id res chain seq x y z
N VAL A 1 0.56 20.15 -2.03
CA VAL A 1 0.92 19.17 -3.08
C VAL A 1 2.43 19.05 -3.08
N ASP A 2 2.98 17.83 -3.15
CA ASP A 2 4.41 17.59 -3.37
C ASP A 2 4.63 17.03 -4.77
N ARG A 3 5.67 17.49 -5.47
CA ARG A 3 6.05 16.94 -6.78
C ARG A 3 7.23 15.99 -6.58
N VAL A 4 6.97 14.70 -6.78
CA VAL A 4 7.88 13.62 -6.41
C VAL A 4 8.48 12.98 -7.65
N THR A 5 9.78 12.75 -7.65
CA THR A 5 10.47 11.96 -8.68
C THR A 5 10.34 10.48 -8.34
N ALA A 6 9.84 9.69 -9.29
CA ALA A 6 9.76 8.23 -9.25
C ALA A 6 10.69 7.61 -10.31
N ALA A 7 10.66 6.29 -10.46
CA ALA A 7 11.43 5.55 -11.46
C ALA A 7 10.96 5.82 -12.91
N ASP A 8 9.66 6.03 -13.08
CA ASP A 8 8.95 6.14 -14.36
C ASP A 8 8.48 7.57 -14.70
N GLY A 9 8.78 8.55 -13.84
CA GLY A 9 8.45 9.95 -14.12
C GLY A 9 8.32 10.81 -12.86
N HIS A 10 7.57 11.90 -13.00
CA HIS A 10 7.22 12.78 -11.90
C HIS A 10 5.73 12.69 -11.62
N TYR A 11 5.39 12.70 -10.33
CA TYR A 11 4.02 12.58 -9.86
C TYR A 11 3.70 13.68 -8.86
N ASP A 12 2.48 14.20 -8.95
CA ASP A 12 1.93 15.11 -7.95
C ASP A 12 1.22 14.29 -6.87
N VAL A 13 1.66 14.46 -5.63
CA VAL A 13 1.07 13.84 -4.45
C VAL A 13 0.36 14.89 -3.62
N LEU A 14 -0.93 14.68 -3.42
CA LEU A 14 -1.81 15.51 -2.62
C LEU A 14 -1.90 14.92 -1.22
N PHE A 15 -1.80 15.81 -0.21
CA PHE A 15 -2.11 15.50 1.18
C PHE A 15 -3.33 16.34 1.55
N ILE A 16 -4.44 15.68 1.86
CA ILE A 16 -5.74 16.30 2.09
C ILE A 16 -6.14 16.02 3.53
N GLY A 17 -6.35 17.07 4.31
CA GLY A 17 -6.85 16.95 5.68
C GLY A 17 -8.37 16.96 5.68
N THR A 18 -8.98 16.16 6.55
CA THR A 18 -10.43 16.06 6.70
C THR A 18 -10.91 16.71 8.00
N ASP A 19 -12.22 16.91 8.08
CA ASP A 19 -12.92 17.40 9.28
C ASP A 19 -13.08 16.34 10.37
N VAL A 20 -12.69 15.08 10.10
CA VAL A 20 -12.67 13.97 11.06
C VAL A 20 -11.27 13.55 11.48
N GLY A 21 -10.28 14.42 11.28
CA GLY A 21 -8.91 14.21 11.77
C GLY A 21 -8.08 13.19 10.98
N THR A 22 -8.47 12.90 9.73
CA THR A 22 -7.72 12.03 8.81
C THR A 22 -6.92 12.84 7.79
N VAL A 23 -5.77 12.29 7.37
CA VAL A 23 -5.03 12.75 6.18
C VAL A 23 -5.15 11.68 5.09
N LEU A 24 -5.63 12.11 3.93
CA LEU A 24 -5.61 11.31 2.70
C LEU A 24 -4.36 11.63 1.91
N LYS A 25 -3.62 10.59 1.51
CA LYS A 25 -2.51 10.67 0.57
C LYS A 25 -2.98 10.17 -0.79
N VAL A 26 -3.03 11.07 -1.76
CA VAL A 26 -3.55 10.80 -3.11
C VAL A 26 -2.45 11.10 -4.12
N VAL A 27 -2.21 10.20 -5.07
CA VAL A 27 -1.31 10.46 -6.21
C VAL A 27 -2.13 10.67 -7.47
N SER A 28 -1.72 11.63 -8.29
CA SER A 28 -2.27 11.85 -9.62
C SER A 28 -1.52 10.98 -10.62
N VAL A 29 -2.18 9.96 -11.19
CA VAL A 29 -1.55 8.97 -12.09
C VAL A 29 -2.08 9.12 -13.51
N PRO A 30 -1.24 9.08 -14.55
CA PRO A 30 -1.73 9.09 -15.93
C PRO A 30 -2.40 7.75 -16.26
N THR A 31 -3.56 7.79 -16.92
CA THR A 31 -4.20 6.57 -17.41
C THR A 31 -3.68 6.20 -18.79
N GLU A 32 -4.24 6.81 -19.84
CA GLU A 32 -3.87 6.52 -21.23
C GLU A 32 -2.70 7.39 -21.72
N SER A 33 -2.71 8.66 -21.35
CA SER A 33 -1.68 9.64 -21.71
C SER A 33 -1.34 10.54 -20.52
N TRP A 34 -0.18 11.19 -20.57
CA TRP A 34 0.23 12.18 -19.56
C TRP A 34 -0.64 13.45 -19.53
N HIS A 35 -1.63 13.56 -20.42
CA HIS A 35 -2.61 14.64 -20.44
C HIS A 35 -3.88 14.33 -19.66
N ARG A 36 -4.16 13.05 -19.37
CA ARG A 36 -5.31 12.62 -18.57
C ARG A 36 -4.80 11.97 -17.29
N MET A 37 -4.98 12.69 -16.19
CA MET A 37 -4.57 12.26 -14.87
C MET A 37 -5.79 11.87 -14.04
N GLU A 38 -5.70 10.77 -13.30
CA GLU A 38 -6.73 10.31 -12.38
C GLU A 38 -6.19 10.21 -10.95
N PRO A 39 -6.99 10.58 -9.94
CA PRO A 39 -6.59 10.46 -8.55
C PRO A 39 -6.62 9.01 -8.09
N LEU A 40 -5.55 8.56 -7.47
CA LEU A 40 -5.44 7.28 -6.80
C LEU A 40 -5.19 7.51 -5.29
N LEU A 41 -6.12 7.09 -4.45
CA LEU A 41 -5.94 7.09 -3.00
C LEU A 41 -4.93 6.01 -2.61
N LEU A 42 -3.81 6.42 -2.02
CA LEU A 42 -2.72 5.54 -1.57
C LEU A 42 -2.86 5.15 -0.10
N GLU A 43 -3.30 6.09 0.72
CA GLU A 43 -3.36 5.93 2.17
C GLU A 43 -4.39 6.87 2.78
N GLU A 44 -5.08 6.38 3.79
CA GLU A 44 -5.86 7.17 4.74
C GLU A 44 -5.30 6.95 6.14
N LEU A 45 -4.97 8.05 6.83
CA LEU A 45 -4.36 8.00 8.16
C LEU A 45 -5.15 8.83 9.15
N GLN A 46 -5.68 8.18 10.19
CA GLN A 46 -6.18 8.87 11.38
C GLN A 46 -5.01 9.51 12.12
N VAL A 47 -4.98 10.84 12.17
CA VAL A 47 -3.91 11.62 12.79
C VAL A 47 -4.26 11.95 14.24
N PHE A 48 -5.50 12.37 14.49
CA PHE A 48 -6.00 12.73 15.81
C PHE A 48 -7.04 11.72 16.28
N GLN A 49 -6.82 11.07 17.42
CA GLN A 49 -7.69 10.01 17.93
C GLN A 49 -9.09 10.50 18.33
N ASP A 50 -9.19 11.77 18.72
CA ASP A 50 -10.43 12.46 19.06
C ASP A 50 -11.21 12.94 17.82
N ALA A 51 -10.76 12.57 16.61
CA ALA A 51 -11.31 13.00 15.33
C ALA A 51 -11.35 14.53 15.15
N SER A 52 -10.47 15.27 15.84
CA SER A 52 -10.37 16.72 15.71
C SER A 52 -10.11 17.14 14.25
N PRO A 53 -10.86 18.11 13.69
CA PRO A 53 -10.67 18.59 12.32
C PRO A 53 -9.23 19.05 12.05
N ILE A 54 -8.71 18.71 10.87
CA ILE A 54 -7.43 19.25 10.41
C ILE A 54 -7.66 20.65 9.85
N THR A 55 -7.16 21.65 10.55
CA THR A 55 -7.34 23.07 10.20
C THR A 55 -6.12 23.66 9.50
N SER A 56 -4.95 23.03 9.61
CA SER A 56 -3.74 23.45 8.89
C SER A 56 -2.90 22.27 8.44
N LEU A 57 -2.33 22.39 7.24
CA LEU A 57 -1.35 21.46 6.69
C LEU A 57 -0.15 22.23 6.16
N GLN A 58 1.05 21.82 6.57
CA GLN A 58 2.31 22.38 6.10
C GLN A 58 3.23 21.27 5.60
N LEU A 59 3.60 21.35 4.34
CA LEU A 59 4.47 20.38 3.67
C LEU A 59 5.92 20.88 3.68
N SER A 60 6.85 20.03 4.09
CA SER A 60 8.28 20.25 3.92
C SER A 60 8.90 19.10 3.12
N SER A 61 8.95 19.24 1.79
CA SER A 61 9.59 18.26 0.90
C SER A 61 11.07 18.09 1.25
N LYS A 62 11.78 19.15 1.64
CA LYS A 62 13.19 19.06 2.06
C LYS A 62 13.38 18.19 3.31
N ARG A 63 12.51 18.33 4.31
CA ARG A 63 12.56 17.52 5.54
C ARG A 63 11.87 16.16 5.39
N GLN A 64 11.14 15.96 4.30
CA GLN A 64 10.26 14.82 4.07
C GLN A 64 9.21 14.68 5.19
N GLN A 65 8.58 15.79 5.57
CA GLN A 65 7.60 15.86 6.65
C GLN A 65 6.36 16.63 6.22
N LEU A 66 5.20 16.19 6.71
CA LEU A 66 3.93 16.89 6.72
C LEU A 66 3.59 17.23 8.17
N TYR A 67 3.25 18.49 8.43
CA TYR A 67 2.76 18.94 9.72
C TYR A 67 1.26 19.18 9.61
N ALA A 68 0.48 18.51 10.46
CA ALA A 68 -0.97 18.64 10.52
C ALA A 68 -1.38 19.24 11.86
N GLY A 69 -2.13 20.34 11.82
CA GLY A 69 -2.62 21.03 13.01
C GLY A 69 -4.14 20.93 13.14
N SER A 70 -4.61 20.78 14.38
CA SER A 70 -5.99 20.97 14.80
C SER A 70 -6.08 22.11 15.83
N ALA A 71 -7.27 22.33 16.40
CA ALA A 71 -7.44 23.27 17.50
C ALA A 71 -6.71 22.84 18.80
N THR A 72 -6.45 21.54 18.96
CA THR A 72 -5.97 20.94 20.22
C THR A 72 -4.58 20.33 20.11
N ALA A 73 -4.10 20.03 18.89
CA ALA A 73 -2.88 19.28 18.69
C ALA A 73 -2.15 19.61 17.38
N LEU A 74 -0.86 19.26 17.35
CA LEU A 74 -0.01 19.29 16.17
C LEU A 74 0.61 17.90 16.00
N ALA A 75 0.54 17.35 14.80
CA ALA A 75 1.17 16.10 14.42
C ALA A 75 2.24 16.32 13.35
N GLN A 76 3.33 15.56 13.45
CA GLN A 76 4.38 15.48 12.44
C GLN A 76 4.33 14.09 11.80
N LEU A 77 4.18 14.04 10.48
CA LEU A 77 3.98 12.82 9.71
C LEU A 77 5.06 12.71 8.62
N PRO A 78 5.74 11.57 8.49
CA PRO A 78 6.64 11.37 7.36
C PRO A 78 5.83 11.30 6.06
N LEU A 79 6.37 11.86 4.97
CA LEU A 79 5.68 11.81 3.65
C LEU A 79 5.57 10.39 3.07
N HIS A 80 6.34 9.46 3.61
CA HIS A 80 6.39 8.08 3.17
C HIS A 80 6.41 7.12 4.36
N ARG A 81 5.62 6.05 4.27
CA ARG A 81 5.57 4.98 5.27
C ARG A 81 5.75 3.62 4.61
N CYS A 82 6.76 3.49 3.73
CA CYS A 82 6.94 2.33 2.86
C CYS A 82 6.90 0.98 3.59
N GLY A 83 7.39 0.93 4.84
CA GLY A 83 7.34 -0.30 5.66
C GLY A 83 5.93 -0.75 6.05
N ALA A 84 4.92 0.11 5.97
CA ALA A 84 3.52 -0.23 6.22
C ALA A 84 2.90 -1.07 5.10
N TYR A 85 3.40 -0.95 3.86
CA TYR A 85 2.85 -1.67 2.71
C TYR A 85 3.12 -3.18 2.77
N GLY A 86 4.23 -3.60 3.39
CA GLY A 86 4.51 -4.99 3.64
C GLY A 86 5.96 -5.39 3.44
N LYS A 87 6.20 -6.69 3.34
CA LYS A 87 7.52 -7.33 3.28
C LYS A 87 7.74 -8.15 2.02
N ALA A 88 6.78 -8.21 1.10
CA ALA A 88 6.93 -8.84 -0.19
C ALA A 88 7.09 -7.79 -1.31
N CYS A 89 7.78 -8.17 -2.39
CA CYS A 89 7.93 -7.31 -3.56
C CYS A 89 6.57 -6.88 -4.13
N ALA A 90 5.64 -7.84 -4.23
CA ALA A 90 4.31 -7.58 -4.78
C ALA A 90 3.52 -6.55 -3.97
N GLU A 91 3.58 -6.62 -2.64
CA GLU A 91 2.93 -5.65 -1.74
C GLU A 91 3.48 -4.23 -1.96
N CYS A 92 4.80 -4.08 -2.11
CA CYS A 92 5.42 -2.78 -2.37
C CYS A 92 5.07 -2.23 -3.75
N CYS A 93 4.98 -3.09 -4.76
CA CYS A 93 4.61 -2.71 -6.13
C CYS A 93 3.15 -2.24 -6.22
N LEU A 94 2.23 -3.00 -5.59
CA LEU A 94 0.80 -2.68 -5.57
C LEU A 94 0.49 -1.38 -4.81
N ALA A 95 1.37 -0.97 -3.89
CA ALA A 95 1.20 0.28 -3.15
C ALA A 95 1.24 1.53 -4.04
N ARG A 96 1.90 1.48 -5.21
CA ARG A 96 1.99 2.58 -6.21
C ARG A 96 2.42 3.94 -5.63
N ASP A 97 3.05 3.95 -4.45
CA ASP A 97 3.50 5.16 -3.79
C ASP A 97 4.81 5.65 -4.43
N PRO A 98 4.86 6.84 -5.06
CA PRO A 98 6.08 7.34 -5.73
C PRO A 98 7.25 7.56 -4.77
N TYR A 99 6.99 7.65 -3.46
CA TYR A 99 8.06 7.71 -2.46
C TYR A 99 8.64 6.33 -2.10
N CYS A 100 8.06 5.22 -2.58
CA CYS A 100 8.39 3.87 -2.13
C CYS A 100 8.78 2.95 -3.29
N ALA A 101 9.79 2.13 -3.06
CA ALA A 101 10.29 1.15 -4.01
C ALA A 101 10.77 -0.11 -3.28
N TRP A 102 10.65 -1.27 -3.92
CA TRP A 102 11.23 -2.50 -3.43
C TRP A 102 12.74 -2.46 -3.69
N ASP A 103 13.59 -2.72 -2.70
CA ASP A 103 15.05 -2.64 -2.86
C ASP A 103 15.75 -3.99 -3.05
N GLY A 104 14.97 -5.07 -3.16
CA GLY A 104 15.44 -6.46 -3.16
C GLY A 104 15.16 -7.17 -1.83
N THR A 105 14.94 -6.44 -0.74
CA THR A 105 14.75 -7.01 0.61
C THR A 105 13.52 -6.49 1.33
N ALA A 106 13.19 -5.20 1.17
CA ALA A 106 12.05 -4.56 1.82
C ALA A 106 11.48 -3.43 0.96
N CYS A 107 10.26 -3.00 1.29
CA CYS A 107 9.70 -1.79 0.74
C CYS A 107 10.31 -0.58 1.46
N THR A 108 11.11 0.20 0.74
CA THR A 108 11.89 1.31 1.30
C THR A 108 11.68 2.59 0.49
N ARG A 109 12.20 3.71 1.01
CA ARG A 109 12.10 5.00 0.31
C ARG A 109 12.78 4.92 -1.06
N TYR A 110 12.10 5.41 -2.09
CA TYR A 110 12.68 5.62 -3.40
C TYR A 110 13.78 6.69 -3.32
N VAL A 111 14.95 6.35 -3.83
CA VAL A 111 16.10 7.25 -3.92
C VAL A 111 16.54 7.24 -5.39
N PRO A 112 16.59 8.38 -6.07
CA PRO A 112 17.12 8.43 -7.42
C PRO A 112 18.58 7.97 -7.44
N ASN A 113 18.97 7.21 -8.47
CA ASN A 113 20.38 6.98 -8.82
C ASN A 113 21.22 6.11 -7.86
N THR A 114 20.75 4.91 -7.50
CA THR A 114 21.65 3.87 -6.98
C THR A 114 21.77 2.74 -7.99
N LYS A 115 22.99 2.27 -8.28
CA LYS A 115 23.32 1.12 -9.13
C LYS A 115 22.77 -0.24 -8.62
N ARG A 116 21.68 -0.24 -7.84
CA ARG A 116 21.03 -1.45 -7.35
C ARG A 116 20.12 -1.98 -8.46
N ARG A 117 20.62 -2.99 -9.18
CA ARG A 117 19.87 -3.73 -10.21
C ARG A 117 18.53 -4.30 -9.73
N PHE A 118 18.28 -4.35 -8.43
CA PHE A 118 17.10 -4.95 -7.81
C PHE A 118 16.02 -3.96 -7.36
N ARG A 119 16.20 -2.65 -7.59
CA ARG A 119 15.19 -1.67 -7.22
C ARG A 119 14.02 -1.70 -8.20
N ARG A 120 12.80 -1.86 -7.67
CA ARG A 120 11.56 -2.02 -8.47
C ARG A 120 10.50 -1.05 -7.97
N GLN A 121 9.95 -0.26 -8.90
CA GLN A 121 8.85 0.68 -8.66
C GLN A 121 8.08 0.84 -9.96
N ASP A 122 6.75 0.79 -9.88
CA ASP A 122 5.84 1.06 -10.99
C ASP A 122 4.63 1.80 -10.43
N VAL A 123 4.70 3.13 -10.44
CA VAL A 123 3.62 3.99 -9.94
C VAL A 123 2.46 3.97 -10.92
N ARG A 124 2.78 3.97 -12.23
CA ARG A 124 1.79 4.04 -13.30
C ARG A 124 0.87 2.84 -13.34
N ASN A 125 1.39 1.61 -13.40
CA ASN A 125 0.56 0.41 -13.60
C ASN A 125 0.42 -0.40 -12.31
N GLY A 126 1.46 -0.41 -11.47
CA GLY A 126 1.48 -1.17 -10.23
C GLY A 126 1.43 -2.69 -10.45
N ASP A 127 1.97 -3.21 -11.56
CA ASP A 127 1.89 -4.64 -11.87
C ASP A 127 3.06 -5.44 -11.25
N PRO A 128 2.80 -6.24 -10.19
CA PRO A 128 3.85 -7.03 -9.56
C PRO A 128 4.35 -8.19 -10.44
N ASN A 129 3.60 -8.63 -11.46
CA ASN A 129 4.02 -9.76 -12.28
C ASN A 129 5.22 -9.41 -13.17
N VAL A 130 5.28 -8.18 -13.65
CA VAL A 130 6.40 -7.68 -14.47
C VAL A 130 7.62 -7.47 -13.58
N LEU A 131 7.45 -6.82 -12.42
CA LEU A 131 8.58 -6.39 -11.61
C LEU A 131 9.10 -7.46 -10.64
N CYS A 132 8.23 -8.26 -10.05
CA CYS A 132 8.57 -9.20 -8.96
C CYS A 132 8.80 -10.63 -9.44
N SER A 133 9.09 -10.82 -10.73
CA SER A 133 9.16 -12.16 -11.33
C SER A 133 10.22 -13.10 -10.73
N GLU A 134 11.29 -12.53 -10.18
CA GLU A 134 12.41 -13.26 -9.58
C GLU A 134 12.37 -13.33 -8.05
N ASP A 135 11.23 -13.02 -7.41
CA ASP A 135 11.13 -13.17 -5.95
C ASP A 135 11.17 -14.67 -5.60
N PRO A 136 12.15 -15.16 -4.80
CA PRO A 136 12.22 -16.58 -4.41
C PRO A 136 10.99 -17.06 -3.63
N ARG A 137 10.18 -16.13 -3.11
CA ARG A 137 8.92 -16.43 -2.39
C ARG A 137 7.71 -16.54 -3.32
N ARG A 138 7.88 -16.35 -4.62
CA ARG A 138 6.81 -16.45 -5.62
C ARG A 138 6.19 -17.85 -5.55
N GLY A 139 4.96 -17.91 -5.02
CA GLY A 139 4.21 -19.16 -4.86
C GLY A 139 4.23 -19.80 -3.47
N SER A 140 5.02 -19.30 -2.51
CA SER A 140 4.95 -19.77 -1.12
C SER A 140 3.93 -18.94 -0.35
N VAL A 141 2.66 -19.29 -0.48
CA VAL A 141 1.65 -18.83 0.47
C VAL A 141 1.97 -19.48 1.82
N PRO A 142 2.17 -18.71 2.91
CA PRO A 142 2.42 -19.30 4.22
C PRO A 142 1.30 -20.26 4.59
N GLN A 143 1.63 -21.54 4.74
CA GLN A 143 0.68 -22.55 5.15
C GLN A 143 0.63 -22.60 6.68
N LYS A 144 -0.58 -22.56 7.23
CA LYS A 144 -0.83 -22.72 8.66
C LYS A 144 -1.65 -24.00 8.88
N GLN A 145 -1.08 -24.95 9.62
CA GLN A 145 -1.81 -26.14 10.04
C GLN A 145 -2.67 -25.81 11.26
N LEU A 146 -3.92 -26.29 11.24
CA LEU A 146 -4.88 -26.13 12.32
C LEU A 146 -5.49 -27.49 12.62
N TYR A 147 -5.72 -27.76 13.90
CA TYR A 147 -6.35 -28.99 14.37
C TYR A 147 -7.76 -28.66 14.87
N GLY A 148 -8.73 -29.46 14.48
CA GLY A 148 -10.13 -29.33 14.89
C GLY A 148 -10.65 -30.65 15.46
N VAL A 149 -11.66 -30.57 16.33
CA VAL A 149 -12.39 -31.74 16.83
C VAL A 149 -13.59 -31.98 15.92
N GLU A 150 -13.91 -33.24 15.64
CA GLU A 150 -15.10 -33.59 14.87
C GLU A 150 -16.36 -32.95 15.50
N GLY A 151 -17.18 -32.30 14.67
CA GLY A 151 -18.38 -31.57 15.11
C GLY A 151 -18.14 -30.17 15.66
N SER A 152 -16.89 -29.71 15.78
CA SER A 152 -16.57 -28.33 16.16
C SER A 152 -16.45 -27.39 14.97
N THR A 153 -16.58 -26.09 15.23
CA THR A 153 -16.38 -25.02 14.24
C THR A 153 -15.01 -24.35 14.42
N ALA A 154 -14.38 -23.96 13.32
CA ALA A 154 -13.12 -23.20 13.33
C ALA A 154 -13.28 -21.87 12.56
N PHE A 155 -12.64 -20.82 13.06
CA PHE A 155 -12.57 -19.52 12.39
C PHE A 155 -11.20 -19.34 11.73
N LEU A 156 -11.20 -19.10 10.42
CA LEU A 156 -10.01 -18.83 9.63
C LEU A 156 -9.95 -17.33 9.34
N GLU A 157 -9.07 -16.62 10.05
CA GLU A 157 -8.96 -15.17 9.91
C GLU A 157 -8.17 -14.79 8.64
N CYS A 158 -8.72 -13.86 7.86
CA CYS A 158 -8.03 -13.19 6.77
C CYS A 158 -8.34 -11.69 6.82
N VAL A 159 -7.34 -10.88 7.18
CA VAL A 159 -7.47 -9.42 7.19
C VAL A 159 -6.73 -8.86 5.97
N PRO A 160 -7.44 -8.36 4.94
CA PRO A 160 -6.79 -7.77 3.78
C PRO A 160 -6.05 -6.49 4.20
N LYS A 161 -4.83 -6.30 3.68
CA LYS A 161 -4.10 -5.03 3.85
C LYS A 161 -4.62 -3.92 2.95
N SER A 162 -5.16 -4.28 1.78
CA SER A 162 -5.72 -3.34 0.82
C SER A 162 -7.22 -3.25 0.99
N LEU A 163 -7.73 -2.02 1.16
CA LEU A 163 -9.16 -1.74 1.19
C LEU A 163 -9.84 -1.93 -0.18
N GLN A 164 -9.04 -2.05 -1.24
CA GLN A 164 -9.51 -2.30 -2.61
C GLN A 164 -9.46 -3.78 -2.98
N ALA A 165 -8.94 -4.65 -2.10
CA ALA A 165 -8.86 -6.08 -2.38
C ALA A 165 -10.22 -6.75 -2.18
N ARG A 166 -10.57 -7.63 -3.13
CA ARG A 166 -11.67 -8.59 -2.97
C ARG A 166 -11.08 -9.91 -2.46
N ILE A 167 -11.62 -10.40 -1.35
CA ILE A 167 -11.19 -11.67 -0.73
C ILE A 167 -12.19 -12.76 -1.10
N LEU A 168 -11.64 -13.92 -1.48
CA LEU A 168 -12.40 -15.13 -1.80
C LEU A 168 -11.79 -16.28 -1.01
N TRP A 169 -12.65 -17.10 -0.42
CA TRP A 169 -12.25 -18.33 0.24
C TRP A 169 -12.42 -19.48 -0.73
N ALA A 170 -11.39 -20.32 -0.85
CA ALA A 170 -11.47 -21.55 -1.61
C ALA A 170 -10.99 -22.72 -0.75
N TYR A 171 -11.54 -23.90 -0.99
CA TYR A 171 -11.16 -25.12 -0.30
C TYR A 171 -10.93 -26.27 -1.30
N GLN A 172 -10.10 -27.21 -0.87
CA GLN A 172 -9.83 -28.48 -1.55
C GLN A 172 -9.76 -29.56 -0.45
N ARG A 173 -10.36 -30.74 -0.68
CA ARG A 173 -10.38 -31.81 0.32
C ARG A 173 -9.13 -32.67 0.21
N THR A 174 -8.71 -32.96 -1.02
CA THR A 174 -7.42 -33.58 -1.30
C THR A 174 -6.57 -32.66 -2.19
N PRO A 175 -5.24 -32.89 -2.26
CA PRO A 175 -4.35 -32.12 -3.14
C PRO A 175 -4.67 -32.26 -4.64
N GLU A 176 -5.34 -33.34 -5.05
CA GLU A 176 -5.70 -33.63 -6.44
C GLU A 176 -7.04 -33.01 -6.86
N ASP A 177 -7.86 -32.60 -5.89
CA ASP A 177 -9.15 -31.97 -6.14
C ASP A 177 -8.99 -30.57 -6.75
N SER A 178 -9.95 -30.18 -7.59
CA SER A 178 -10.06 -28.79 -8.02
C SER A 178 -10.47 -27.89 -6.84
N GLN A 179 -9.86 -26.71 -6.76
CA GLN A 179 -10.25 -25.70 -5.78
C GLN A 179 -11.68 -25.24 -6.04
N ARG A 180 -12.48 -25.18 -4.97
CA ARG A 180 -13.87 -24.71 -5.00
C ARG A 180 -14.04 -23.49 -4.11
N GLU A 181 -14.72 -22.47 -4.60
CA GLU A 181 -15.06 -21.28 -3.82
C GLU A 181 -16.05 -21.64 -2.72
N VAL A 182 -15.81 -21.15 -1.51
CA VAL A 182 -16.75 -21.23 -0.39
C VAL A 182 -17.85 -20.22 -0.66
N GLN A 183 -19.07 -20.71 -0.84
CA GLN A 183 -20.24 -19.84 -0.91
C GLN A 183 -20.61 -19.42 0.52
N ALA A 184 -20.80 -18.13 0.74
CA ALA A 184 -21.41 -17.64 1.97
C ALA A 184 -22.92 -17.90 1.91
N ASP A 185 -23.48 -18.44 2.99
CA ASP A 185 -24.93 -18.60 3.17
C ASP A 185 -25.64 -17.23 3.27
#